data_AF-A0A3B0YFA0-F1
#
_entry.id   AF-A0A3B0YFA0-F1
#
_cell.length_a   1.000
_cell.length_b   1.000
_cell.length_c   1.000
_cell.angle_alpha   90.00
_cell.angle_beta   90.00
_cell.angle_gamma   90.00
#
_symmetry.space_group_name_H-M   'P 1'
#
loop_
_entity.id
_entity.type
_entity.pdbx_description
1 polymer ?
#
loop_
_entity_poly.entity_id
_entity_poly.type
_entity_poly.pdbx_seq_one_letter_code
_entity_poly.pdbx_strand_id
1 'polypeptide(L)'
;AGYYLPMMLGAAVAYNRSIPQLAEDLLAVRPTILISVPRIFERVYNKIHVGLEEKSPVARALFNLAVKVGWHHFEHQQGRAGWSPKLLLWPLLKKLVASKVMEKLGGRLRLAVVGGAPLPFDVAKLFIGLGLPMIQGYGLTETSPVISVNPVENNDPRSVGCLLEDVEACIGDKDELLVRSPGVMLGYWANEKATRDVIDEDGWFHTGDKAKLENGQVYITGRLKEIIVLANGEKVPPADMEMAITADPLFEQAMVIGDSRPYLSALLVLNPEQWSVFAQQLGVAPDNPEACNSSRVYEAVLERVARQISAFPGYAQIRSVHCQLEPWSIEDGLMTPTLKLKRDKVCERYAEQIEAMYRDH
;
A
#
# COMPACT_ATOMS: atom_id res chain seq x y z
N ALA A 1 5.88 -18.42 4.73
CA ALA A 1 4.50 -18.58 4.23
C ALA A 1 4.43 -18.97 2.75
N GLY A 2 4.85 -18.15 1.79
CA GLY A 2 4.57 -18.40 0.36
C GLY A 2 5.35 -19.50 -0.37
N TYR A 3 6.30 -20.16 0.29
CA TYR A 3 7.12 -21.23 -0.31
C TYR A 3 6.92 -22.57 0.40
N TYR A 4 7.33 -22.67 1.67
CA TYR A 4 7.25 -23.93 2.44
C TYR A 4 5.83 -24.42 2.69
N LEU A 5 4.87 -23.53 3.03
CA LEU A 5 3.49 -23.96 3.31
C LEU A 5 2.80 -24.56 2.07
N PRO A 6 2.86 -23.93 0.87
CA PRO A 6 2.39 -24.58 -0.36
C PRO A 6 3.03 -25.95 -0.61
N MET A 7 4.34 -26.09 -0.43
CA MET A 7 5.03 -27.37 -0.63
C MET A 7 4.55 -28.44 0.35
N MET A 8 4.38 -28.10 1.64
CA MET A 8 3.87 -29.00 2.66
C MET A 8 2.43 -29.46 2.37
N LEU A 9 1.64 -28.62 1.72
CA LEU A 9 0.25 -28.92 1.31
C LEU A 9 0.15 -29.63 -0.05
N GLY A 10 1.27 -29.95 -0.71
CA GLY A 10 1.29 -30.55 -2.04
C GLY A 10 0.83 -29.61 -3.16
N ALA A 11 0.85 -28.30 -2.92
CA ALA A 11 0.51 -27.30 -3.91
C ALA A 11 1.71 -27.01 -4.84
N ALA A 12 1.40 -26.66 -6.09
CA ALA A 12 2.41 -26.21 -7.05
C ALA A 12 2.76 -24.73 -6.81
N VAL A 13 4.06 -24.43 -6.69
CA VAL A 13 4.58 -23.06 -6.63
C VAL A 13 5.03 -22.66 -8.04
N ALA A 14 4.47 -21.56 -8.55
CA ALA A 14 4.87 -20.99 -9.83
C ALA A 14 5.73 -19.74 -9.60
N TYR A 15 6.84 -19.65 -10.33
CA TYR A 15 7.69 -18.46 -10.34
C TYR A 15 7.29 -17.58 -11.52
N ASN A 16 7.05 -16.29 -11.25
CA ASN A 16 6.89 -15.31 -12.32
C ASN A 16 8.26 -15.00 -12.95
N ARG A 17 8.27 -14.71 -14.25
CA ARG A 17 9.50 -14.41 -14.98
C ARG A 17 10.07 -13.04 -14.59
N SER A 18 9.17 -12.07 -14.39
CA SER A 18 9.49 -10.71 -13.94
C SER A 18 8.19 -9.97 -13.58
N ILE A 19 8.30 -8.75 -13.03
CA ILE A 19 7.12 -7.90 -12.79
C ILE A 19 6.47 -7.40 -14.09
N PRO A 20 7.21 -6.96 -15.12
CA PRO A 20 6.62 -6.58 -16.41
C PRO A 20 5.80 -7.71 -17.06
N GLN A 21 6.26 -8.95 -16.92
CA GLN A 21 5.60 -10.13 -17.51
C GLN A 21 4.50 -10.72 -16.62
N LEU A 22 4.26 -10.16 -15.44
CA LEU A 22 3.32 -10.72 -14.45
C LEU A 22 1.90 -10.90 -15.00
N ALA A 23 1.42 -9.96 -15.82
CA ALA A 23 0.08 -10.05 -16.41
C ALA A 23 -0.07 -11.29 -17.32
N GLU A 24 0.94 -11.57 -18.14
CA GLU A 24 0.98 -12.78 -18.98
C GLU A 24 1.11 -14.04 -18.13
N ASP A 25 1.97 -14.01 -17.12
CA ASP A 25 2.21 -15.14 -16.23
C ASP A 25 0.93 -15.54 -15.47
N LEU A 26 0.15 -14.57 -14.98
CA LEU A 26 -1.14 -14.82 -14.32
C LEU A 26 -2.14 -15.52 -15.26
N LEU A 27 -2.17 -15.13 -16.53
CA LEU A 27 -3.04 -15.74 -17.55
C LEU A 27 -2.59 -17.15 -17.94
N ALA A 28 -1.28 -17.39 -18.00
CA ALA A 28 -0.72 -18.70 -18.32
C ALA A 28 -0.84 -19.69 -17.15
N VAL A 29 -0.43 -19.28 -15.95
CA VAL A 29 -0.40 -20.12 -14.74
C VAL A 29 -1.80 -20.31 -14.15
N ARG A 30 -2.66 -19.29 -14.25
CA ARG A 30 -4.02 -19.26 -13.68
C ARG A 30 -4.02 -19.67 -12.20
N PRO A 31 -3.33 -18.96 -11.29
CA PRO A 31 -3.16 -19.38 -9.90
C PRO A 31 -4.51 -19.44 -9.16
N THR A 32 -4.56 -20.23 -8.09
CA THR A 32 -5.70 -20.29 -7.16
C THR A 32 -5.49 -19.42 -5.93
N ILE A 33 -4.26 -19.33 -5.44
CA ILE A 33 -3.87 -18.41 -4.37
C ILE A 33 -2.78 -17.50 -4.93
N LEU A 34 -2.88 -16.20 -4.62
CA LEU A 34 -1.83 -15.23 -4.91
C LEU A 34 -1.33 -14.64 -3.59
N ILE A 35 -0.03 -14.73 -3.34
CA ILE A 35 0.63 -14.06 -2.22
C ILE A 35 1.46 -12.94 -2.83
N SER A 36 1.16 -11.69 -2.48
CA SER A 36 1.81 -10.55 -3.12
C SER A 36 1.90 -9.33 -2.21
N VAL A 37 2.57 -8.30 -2.70
CA VAL A 37 2.70 -7.00 -2.04
C VAL A 37 1.60 -6.04 -2.54
N PRO A 38 1.18 -5.04 -1.73
CA PRO A 38 0.15 -4.06 -2.11
C PRO A 38 0.37 -3.43 -3.49
N ARG A 39 1.63 -3.12 -3.82
CA ARG A 39 2.05 -2.45 -5.06
C ARG A 39 1.54 -3.12 -6.34
N ILE A 40 1.42 -4.45 -6.35
CA ILE A 40 0.89 -5.18 -7.50
C ILE A 40 -0.60 -4.89 -7.69
N PHE A 41 -1.36 -4.85 -6.60
CA PHE A 41 -2.78 -4.52 -6.62
C PHE A 41 -3.04 -3.05 -6.93
N GLU A 42 -2.22 -2.13 -6.41
CA GLU A 42 -2.26 -0.70 -6.78
C GLU A 42 -2.09 -0.49 -8.29
N ARG A 43 -1.10 -1.16 -8.91
CA ARG A 43 -0.90 -1.07 -10.36
C ARG A 43 -2.11 -1.54 -11.15
N VAL A 44 -2.74 -2.65 -10.73
CA VAL A 44 -3.96 -3.15 -11.36
C VAL A 44 -5.14 -2.20 -11.10
N TYR A 45 -5.26 -1.66 -9.90
CA TYR A 45 -6.26 -0.66 -9.51
C TYR A 45 -6.18 0.60 -10.40
N ASN A 46 -4.98 1.14 -10.62
CA ASN A 46 -4.75 2.30 -11.47
C ASN A 46 -5.10 2.00 -12.93
N LYS A 47 -4.67 0.85 -13.46
CA LYS A 47 -5.04 0.42 -14.82
C LYS A 47 -6.55 0.23 -15.01
N ILE A 48 -7.25 -0.24 -13.98
CA ILE A 48 -8.72 -0.37 -14.01
C ILE A 48 -9.35 1.03 -14.10
N HIS A 49 -8.90 2.00 -13.30
CA HIS A 49 -9.45 3.35 -13.32
C HIS A 49 -9.22 4.07 -14.65
N VAL A 50 -7.98 4.06 -15.17
CA VAL A 50 -7.67 4.61 -16.50
C VAL A 50 -8.54 3.95 -17.57
N GLY A 51 -8.60 2.62 -17.57
CA GLY A 51 -9.42 1.88 -18.54
C GLY A 51 -10.93 2.09 -18.38
N LEU A 52 -11.41 2.61 -17.26
CA LEU A 52 -12.82 2.98 -17.03
C LEU A 52 -13.13 4.39 -17.54
N GLU A 53 -12.18 5.33 -17.48
CA GLU A 53 -12.34 6.69 -18.01
C GLU A 53 -12.64 6.68 -19.51
N GLU A 54 -12.03 5.75 -20.24
CA GLU A 54 -12.28 5.52 -21.67
C GLU A 54 -13.65 4.86 -21.98
N LYS A 55 -14.39 4.40 -20.95
CA LYS A 55 -15.68 3.71 -21.14
C LYS A 55 -16.86 4.66 -21.06
N SER A 56 -17.97 4.22 -21.67
CA SER A 56 -19.24 4.95 -21.63
C SER A 56 -19.69 5.21 -20.18
N PRO A 57 -20.41 6.30 -19.91
CA PRO A 57 -20.94 6.61 -18.58
C PRO A 57 -21.75 5.46 -17.97
N VAL A 58 -22.47 4.71 -18.81
CA VAL A 58 -23.25 3.54 -18.39
C VAL A 58 -22.34 2.40 -17.90
N ALA A 59 -21.25 2.12 -18.61
CA ALA A 59 -20.29 1.10 -18.19
C ALA A 59 -19.58 1.47 -16.88
N ARG A 60 -19.22 2.74 -16.71
CA ARG A 60 -18.66 3.27 -15.45
C ARG A 60 -19.66 3.15 -14.30
N ALA A 61 -20.92 3.53 -14.52
CA ALA A 61 -21.98 3.39 -13.52
C ALA A 61 -22.22 1.93 -13.13
N LEU A 62 -22.23 1.01 -14.10
CA LEU A 62 -22.37 -0.42 -13.86
C LEU A 62 -21.20 -1.00 -13.06
N PHE A 63 -19.97 -0.56 -13.36
CA PHE A 63 -18.78 -0.95 -12.60
C PHE A 63 -18.85 -0.49 -11.14
N ASN A 64 -19.15 0.80 -10.94
CA ASN A 64 -19.27 1.37 -9.59
C ASN A 64 -20.41 0.72 -8.80
N LEU A 65 -21.51 0.36 -9.47
CA LEU A 65 -22.61 -0.40 -8.87
C LEU A 65 -22.15 -1.80 -8.45
N ALA A 66 -21.39 -2.51 -9.30
CA ALA A 66 -20.84 -3.82 -8.98
C ALA A 66 -19.95 -3.77 -7.73
N VAL A 67 -19.01 -2.83 -7.66
CA VAL A 67 -18.12 -2.64 -6.50
C VAL A 67 -18.92 -2.32 -5.25
N LYS A 68 -19.90 -1.41 -5.34
CA LYS A 68 -20.73 -1.00 -4.19
C LYS A 68 -21.59 -2.15 -3.65
N VAL A 69 -22.23 -2.92 -4.54
CA VAL A 69 -23.06 -4.07 -4.15
C VAL A 69 -22.20 -5.21 -3.62
N GLY A 70 -21.07 -5.51 -4.25
CA GLY A 70 -20.17 -6.56 -3.79
C GLY A 70 -19.49 -6.22 -2.47
N TRP A 71 -19.15 -4.95 -2.24
CA TRP A 71 -18.66 -4.49 -0.93
C TRP A 71 -19.73 -4.67 0.16
N HIS A 72 -20.99 -4.33 -0.13
CA HIS A 72 -22.09 -4.56 0.81
C HIS A 72 -22.33 -6.06 1.04
N HIS A 73 -22.18 -6.90 0.00
CA HIS A 73 -22.23 -8.35 0.13
C HIS A 73 -21.13 -8.88 1.05
N PHE A 74 -19.90 -8.39 0.90
CA PHE A 74 -18.79 -8.69 1.80
C PHE A 74 -19.12 -8.28 3.25
N GLU A 75 -19.50 -7.02 3.48
CA GLU A 75 -19.86 -6.55 4.84
C GLU A 75 -21.00 -7.36 5.47
N HIS A 76 -21.97 -7.83 4.67
CA HIS A 76 -23.02 -8.73 5.12
C HIS A 76 -22.47 -10.11 5.53
N GLN A 77 -21.56 -10.69 4.73
CA GLN A 77 -20.89 -11.95 5.06
C GLN A 77 -20.04 -11.85 6.33
N GLN A 78 -19.46 -10.68 6.59
CA GLN A 78 -18.67 -10.39 7.79
C GLN A 78 -19.54 -10.05 9.03
N GLY A 79 -20.88 -10.09 8.90
CA GLY A 79 -21.81 -9.76 9.99
C GLY A 79 -21.89 -8.27 10.35
N ARG A 80 -21.29 -7.38 9.55
CA ARG A 80 -21.24 -5.92 9.77
C ARG A 80 -22.34 -5.15 9.03
N ALA A 81 -23.08 -5.80 8.14
CA ALA A 81 -24.23 -5.22 7.45
C ALA A 81 -25.45 -6.16 7.42
N GLY A 82 -26.65 -5.58 7.48
CA GLY A 82 -27.91 -6.32 7.30
C GLY A 82 -28.14 -6.75 5.85
N TRP A 83 -29.07 -7.68 5.65
CA TRP A 83 -29.49 -8.11 4.31
C TRP A 83 -30.16 -6.97 3.54
N SER A 84 -29.93 -6.90 2.22
CA SER A 84 -30.53 -5.89 1.33
C SER A 84 -31.00 -6.53 0.02
N PRO A 85 -32.13 -6.10 -0.58
CA PRO A 85 -32.56 -6.57 -1.89
C PRO A 85 -31.52 -6.37 -3.00
N LYS A 86 -30.61 -5.40 -2.84
CA LYS A 86 -29.50 -5.14 -3.78
C LYS A 86 -28.56 -6.34 -3.90
N LEU A 87 -28.50 -7.22 -2.90
CA LEU A 87 -27.70 -8.45 -2.94
C LEU A 87 -28.20 -9.43 -4.01
N LEU A 88 -29.47 -9.36 -4.40
CA LEU A 88 -30.01 -10.18 -5.50
C LEU A 88 -29.40 -9.79 -6.86
N LEU A 89 -28.87 -8.57 -6.99
CA LEU A 89 -28.15 -8.12 -8.20
C LEU A 89 -26.72 -8.66 -8.26
N TRP A 90 -26.16 -9.10 -7.13
CA TRP A 90 -24.76 -9.47 -7.04
C TRP A 90 -24.36 -10.61 -8.00
N PRO A 91 -25.10 -11.73 -8.13
CA PRO A 91 -24.73 -12.80 -9.07
C PRO A 91 -24.63 -12.31 -10.53
N LEU A 92 -25.54 -11.40 -10.92
CA LEU A 92 -25.54 -10.79 -12.25
C LEU A 92 -24.36 -9.83 -12.44
N LEU A 93 -24.15 -8.92 -11.48
CA LEU A 93 -23.05 -7.95 -11.51
C LEU A 93 -21.69 -8.66 -11.48
N LYS A 94 -21.57 -9.73 -10.70
CA LYS A 94 -20.37 -10.58 -10.64
C LYS A 94 -20.04 -11.15 -12.01
N LYS A 95 -21.03 -11.74 -12.70
CA LYS A 95 -20.84 -12.32 -14.04
C LYS A 95 -20.51 -11.27 -15.11
N LEU A 96 -21.16 -10.11 -15.07
CA LEU A 96 -21.01 -9.09 -16.12
C LEU A 96 -19.76 -8.22 -15.97
N VAL A 97 -19.34 -7.96 -14.72
CA VAL A 97 -18.25 -7.03 -14.39
C VAL A 97 -17.09 -7.75 -13.72
N ALA A 98 -17.31 -8.33 -12.54
CA ALA A 98 -16.23 -8.87 -11.73
C ALA A 98 -15.46 -10.00 -12.42
N SER A 99 -16.16 -10.93 -13.08
CA SER A 99 -15.56 -12.04 -13.82
C SER A 99 -14.56 -11.56 -14.86
N LYS A 100 -14.83 -10.45 -15.56
CA LYS A 100 -13.90 -9.88 -16.56
C LYS A 100 -12.61 -9.35 -15.93
N VAL A 101 -12.69 -8.81 -14.73
CA VAL A 101 -11.50 -8.37 -13.97
C VAL A 101 -10.74 -9.59 -13.45
N MET A 102 -11.44 -10.58 -12.91
CA MET A 102 -10.84 -11.83 -12.40
C MET A 102 -10.18 -12.65 -13.51
N GLU A 103 -10.73 -12.66 -14.72
CA GLU A 103 -10.15 -13.29 -15.90
C GLU A 103 -8.75 -12.74 -16.20
N LYS A 104 -8.53 -11.43 -16.05
CA LYS A 104 -7.21 -10.80 -16.20
C LYS A 104 -6.21 -11.22 -15.13
N LEU A 105 -6.68 -11.74 -13.99
CA LEU A 105 -5.86 -12.30 -12.92
C LEU A 105 -5.74 -13.84 -13.00
N GLY A 106 -6.13 -14.45 -14.14
CA GLY A 106 -6.05 -15.89 -14.38
C GLY A 106 -7.36 -16.66 -14.16
N GLY A 107 -8.40 -15.99 -13.64
CA GLY A 107 -9.78 -16.49 -13.57
C GLY A 107 -10.05 -17.62 -12.57
N ARG A 108 -9.05 -18.08 -11.81
CA ARG A 108 -9.20 -19.15 -10.81
C ARG A 108 -8.82 -18.74 -9.38
N LEU A 109 -8.53 -17.46 -9.16
CA LEU A 109 -8.18 -16.97 -7.83
C LEU A 109 -9.34 -17.16 -6.86
N ARG A 110 -9.03 -17.80 -5.73
CA ARG A 110 -9.91 -17.99 -4.58
C ARG A 110 -9.48 -17.16 -3.37
N LEU A 111 -8.22 -16.73 -3.32
CA LEU A 111 -7.67 -15.94 -2.21
C LEU A 111 -6.45 -15.14 -2.66
N ALA A 112 -6.40 -13.87 -2.25
CA ALA A 112 -5.21 -13.03 -2.28
C ALA A 112 -4.73 -12.77 -0.84
N VAL A 113 -3.47 -13.07 -0.55
CA VAL A 113 -2.81 -12.70 0.70
C VAL A 113 -1.87 -11.55 0.42
N VAL A 114 -2.08 -10.44 1.11
CA VAL A 114 -1.29 -9.23 0.95
C VAL A 114 -0.48 -8.97 2.21
N GLY A 115 0.80 -8.66 2.05
CA GLY A 115 1.66 -8.33 3.16
C GLY A 115 2.94 -7.64 2.72
N GLY A 116 3.81 -7.40 3.67
CA GLY A 116 5.08 -6.71 3.44
C GLY A 116 4.95 -5.20 3.48
N ALA A 117 3.84 -4.58 3.08
CA ALA A 117 3.59 -3.15 3.23
C ALA A 117 2.11 -2.89 3.54
N PRO A 118 1.74 -1.70 4.05
CA PRO A 118 0.34 -1.33 4.23
C PRO A 118 -0.43 -1.35 2.91
N LEU A 119 -1.63 -1.94 2.91
CA LEU A 119 -2.52 -1.97 1.74
C LEU A 119 -3.49 -0.78 1.79
N PRO A 120 -3.58 0.05 0.73
CA PRO A 120 -4.57 1.12 0.71
C PRO A 120 -6.00 0.56 0.80
N PHE A 121 -6.80 1.14 1.69
CA PHE A 121 -8.16 0.65 1.94
C PHE A 121 -9.03 0.65 0.67
N ASP A 122 -8.90 1.67 -0.18
CA ASP A 122 -9.69 1.75 -1.43
C ASP A 122 -9.29 0.67 -2.45
N VAL A 123 -8.01 0.29 -2.47
CA VAL A 123 -7.54 -0.85 -3.28
C VAL A 123 -8.16 -2.13 -2.75
N ALA A 124 -8.07 -2.38 -1.44
CA ALA A 124 -8.68 -3.56 -0.81
C ALA A 124 -10.20 -3.62 -1.08
N LYS A 125 -10.89 -2.51 -0.86
CA LYS A 125 -12.34 -2.35 -1.08
C LYS A 125 -12.75 -2.61 -2.51
N LEU A 126 -11.96 -2.16 -3.49
CA LEU A 126 -12.24 -2.43 -4.90
C LEU A 126 -12.25 -3.92 -5.18
N PHE A 127 -11.16 -4.62 -4.86
CA PHE A 127 -11.00 -6.04 -5.20
C PHE A 127 -11.92 -6.94 -4.39
N ILE A 128 -12.09 -6.68 -3.09
CA ILE A 128 -13.06 -7.37 -2.25
C ILE A 128 -14.48 -7.12 -2.78
N GLY A 129 -14.79 -5.88 -3.17
CA GLY A 129 -16.06 -5.51 -3.79
C GLY A 129 -16.27 -6.15 -5.17
N LEU A 130 -15.21 -6.55 -5.86
CA LEU A 130 -15.29 -7.38 -7.07
C LEU A 130 -15.33 -8.89 -6.74
N GLY A 131 -15.37 -9.27 -5.47
CA GLY A 131 -15.53 -10.65 -5.04
C GLY A 131 -14.24 -11.48 -5.03
N LEU A 132 -13.06 -10.82 -5.01
CA LEU A 132 -11.79 -11.47 -4.69
C LEU A 132 -11.57 -11.42 -3.18
N PRO A 133 -11.60 -12.55 -2.45
CA PRO A 133 -11.21 -12.56 -1.05
C PRO A 133 -9.76 -12.11 -0.92
N MET A 134 -9.56 -11.01 -0.20
CA MET A 134 -8.24 -10.44 0.04
C MET A 134 -8.05 -10.26 1.53
N ILE A 135 -6.99 -10.86 2.06
CA ILE A 135 -6.63 -10.80 3.48
C ILE A 135 -5.25 -10.18 3.64
N GLN A 136 -5.08 -9.41 4.70
CA GLN A 136 -3.78 -8.84 5.06
C GLN A 136 -3.09 -9.69 6.12
N GLY A 137 -1.77 -9.84 5.97
CA GLY A 137 -0.89 -10.43 6.98
C GLY A 137 0.25 -9.49 7.32
N TYR A 138 0.58 -9.42 8.60
CA TYR A 138 1.67 -8.60 9.12
C TYR A 138 2.71 -9.47 9.79
N GLY A 139 3.96 -9.07 9.65
CA GLY A 139 5.11 -9.71 10.26
C GLY A 139 6.40 -9.16 9.71
N LEU A 140 7.48 -9.54 10.37
CA LEU A 140 8.83 -9.06 10.13
C LEU A 140 9.74 -10.27 9.88
N THR A 141 10.92 -10.03 9.31
CA THR A 141 11.92 -11.09 9.19
C THR A 141 12.28 -11.64 10.56
N GLU A 142 12.36 -10.75 11.53
CA GLU A 142 12.65 -10.99 12.94
C GLU A 142 11.58 -11.83 13.66
N THR A 143 10.41 -12.05 13.06
CA THR A 143 9.30 -12.81 13.67
C THR A 143 8.87 -14.02 12.84
N SER A 144 9.71 -14.45 11.89
CA SER A 144 9.63 -15.72 11.15
C SER A 144 8.24 -16.23 10.67
N PRO A 145 7.61 -15.61 9.66
CA PRO A 145 7.67 -14.21 9.25
C PRO A 145 6.32 -13.50 9.44
N VAL A 146 5.37 -14.11 10.17
CA VAL A 146 3.99 -13.64 10.31
C VAL A 146 3.63 -13.61 11.79
N ILE A 147 3.11 -12.48 12.25
CA ILE A 147 2.63 -12.22 13.61
C ILE A 147 1.11 -12.34 13.64
N SER A 148 0.46 -11.72 12.64
CA SER A 148 -1.00 -11.66 12.56
C SER A 148 -1.48 -11.79 11.11
N VAL A 149 -2.71 -12.29 10.95
CA VAL A 149 -3.37 -12.39 9.65
C VAL A 149 -4.89 -12.25 9.79
N ASN A 150 -5.53 -11.58 8.82
CA ASN A 150 -6.98 -11.55 8.77
C ASN A 150 -7.52 -12.93 8.38
N PRO A 151 -8.38 -13.57 9.20
CA PRO A 151 -9.11 -14.75 8.76
C PRO A 151 -10.15 -14.34 7.70
N VAL A 152 -10.54 -15.26 6.82
CA VAL A 152 -11.52 -14.98 5.75
C VAL A 152 -12.90 -14.69 6.36
N GLU A 153 -13.20 -15.34 7.47
CA GLU A 153 -14.46 -15.30 8.20
C GLU A 153 -14.62 -14.05 9.06
N ASN A 154 -13.51 -13.40 9.45
CA ASN A 154 -13.48 -12.17 10.23
C ASN A 154 -12.39 -11.22 9.68
N ASN A 155 -12.58 -10.79 8.45
CA ASN A 155 -11.69 -9.92 7.72
C ASN A 155 -12.10 -8.45 7.89
N ASP A 156 -11.21 -7.66 8.50
CA ASP A 156 -11.25 -6.20 8.39
C ASP A 156 -10.08 -5.74 7.51
N PRO A 157 -10.36 -5.23 6.29
CA PRO A 157 -9.33 -4.72 5.39
C PRO A 157 -8.58 -3.48 5.89
N ARG A 158 -8.90 -2.93 7.07
CA ARG A 158 -8.10 -1.90 7.74
C ARG A 158 -7.13 -2.46 8.76
N SER A 159 -7.38 -3.67 9.26
CA SER A 159 -6.51 -4.33 10.23
C SER A 159 -5.47 -5.19 9.50
N VAL A 160 -4.45 -5.61 10.23
CA VAL A 160 -3.55 -6.69 9.83
C VAL A 160 -3.90 -8.03 10.50
N GLY A 161 -5.13 -8.10 11.05
CA GLY A 161 -5.79 -9.32 11.50
C GLY A 161 -5.49 -9.75 12.92
N CYS A 162 -5.83 -11.00 13.21
CA CYS A 162 -5.69 -11.60 14.53
C CYS A 162 -4.29 -12.19 14.68
N LEU A 163 -3.77 -12.23 15.91
CA LEU A 163 -2.52 -12.90 16.23
C LEU A 163 -2.61 -14.39 15.86
N LEU A 164 -1.50 -14.94 15.36
CA LEU A 164 -1.38 -16.38 15.16
C LEU A 164 -1.32 -17.12 16.51
N GLU A 165 -1.54 -18.43 16.45
CA GLU A 165 -1.32 -19.31 17.60
C GLU A 165 0.12 -19.16 18.11
N ASP A 166 0.28 -19.21 19.44
CA ASP A 166 1.56 -19.01 20.15
C ASP A 166 2.22 -17.62 19.96
N VAL A 167 1.51 -16.64 19.42
CA VAL A 167 1.96 -15.25 19.35
C VAL A 167 1.27 -14.42 20.42
N GLU A 168 2.07 -13.91 21.35
CA GLU A 168 1.65 -12.90 22.32
C GLU A 168 1.99 -11.51 21.79
N ALA A 169 1.09 -10.55 21.96
CA ALA A 169 1.38 -9.16 21.64
C ALA A 169 0.74 -8.21 22.66
N CYS A 170 1.42 -7.10 22.92
CA CYS A 170 0.91 -6.00 23.74
C CYS A 170 1.32 -4.66 23.14
N ILE A 171 0.69 -3.57 23.60
CA ILE A 171 1.09 -2.21 23.23
C ILE A 171 1.97 -1.65 24.35
N GLY A 172 3.21 -1.37 24.02
CA GLY A 172 4.20 -0.76 24.91
C GLY A 172 4.21 0.77 24.82
N ASP A 173 5.33 1.36 25.23
CA ASP A 173 5.52 2.80 25.19
C ASP A 173 5.41 3.36 23.76
N LYS A 174 4.91 4.61 23.65
CA LYS A 174 4.72 5.31 22.36
C LYS A 174 3.81 4.57 21.36
N ASP A 175 2.90 3.74 21.86
CA ASP A 175 2.00 2.89 21.09
C ASP A 175 2.73 1.80 20.25
N GLU A 176 3.94 1.41 20.66
CA GLU A 176 4.70 0.37 19.97
C GLU A 176 4.06 -1.01 20.14
N LEU A 177 3.99 -1.79 19.06
CA LEU A 177 3.63 -3.21 19.15
C LEU A 177 4.83 -4.01 19.65
N LEU A 178 4.68 -4.64 20.80
CA LEU A 178 5.64 -5.61 21.33
C LEU A 178 5.12 -7.02 21.08
N VAL A 179 6.01 -7.93 20.67
CA VAL A 179 5.64 -9.30 20.33
C VAL A 179 6.54 -10.30 21.03
N ARG A 180 5.95 -11.38 21.55
CA ARG A 180 6.68 -12.52 22.06
C ARG A 180 6.12 -13.79 21.43
N SER A 181 6.96 -14.57 20.77
CA SER A 181 6.55 -15.84 20.17
C SER A 181 7.76 -16.75 19.94
N PRO A 182 7.54 -18.07 19.76
CA PRO A 182 8.58 -18.99 19.31
C PRO A 182 9.19 -18.63 17.94
N GLY A 183 8.50 -17.80 17.15
CA GLY A 183 8.95 -17.32 15.84
C GLY A 183 9.87 -16.10 15.89
N VAL A 184 10.01 -15.45 17.05
CA VAL A 184 10.95 -14.33 17.25
C VAL A 184 12.38 -14.84 17.06
N MET A 185 13.20 -14.08 16.35
CA MET A 185 14.59 -14.39 16.09
C MET A 185 15.38 -14.54 17.39
N LEU A 186 16.49 -15.30 17.34
CA LEU A 186 17.43 -15.38 18.45
C LEU A 186 18.29 -14.11 18.61
N GLY A 187 18.31 -13.26 17.58
CA GLY A 187 19.09 -12.04 17.54
C GLY A 187 19.83 -11.84 16.21
N TYR A 188 20.48 -10.69 16.08
CA TYR A 188 21.29 -10.35 14.92
C TYR A 188 22.67 -11.00 14.99
N TRP A 189 23.13 -11.54 13.86
CA TRP A 189 24.44 -12.19 13.74
C TRP A 189 25.58 -11.24 14.13
N ALA A 190 26.41 -11.65 15.09
CA ALA A 190 27.56 -10.91 15.60
C ALA A 190 27.24 -9.46 16.07
N ASN A 191 25.99 -9.18 16.44
CA ASN A 191 25.57 -7.85 16.86
C ASN A 191 24.66 -7.91 18.10
N GLU A 192 25.24 -8.32 19.23
CA GLU A 192 24.51 -8.45 20.49
C GLU A 192 23.90 -7.14 20.99
N LYS A 193 24.54 -5.99 20.69
CA LYS A 193 24.00 -4.69 21.07
C LYS A 193 22.66 -4.46 20.36
N ALA A 194 22.62 -4.58 19.03
CA ALA A 194 21.38 -4.42 18.28
C ALA A 194 20.31 -5.45 18.68
N THR A 195 20.72 -6.67 19.07
CA THR A 195 19.79 -7.67 19.61
C THR A 195 19.14 -7.20 20.91
N ARG A 196 19.95 -6.76 21.88
CA ARG A 196 19.45 -6.24 23.17
C ARG A 196 18.67 -4.94 23.04
N ASP A 197 18.92 -4.16 21.98
CA ASP A 197 18.17 -2.94 21.70
C ASP A 197 16.73 -3.23 21.21
N VAL A 198 16.45 -4.45 20.74
CA VAL A 198 15.13 -4.83 20.19
C VAL A 198 14.47 -6.03 20.88
N ILE A 199 15.19 -6.78 21.71
CA ILE A 199 14.64 -7.86 22.55
C ILE A 199 14.98 -7.52 23.99
N ASP A 200 13.95 -7.30 24.80
CA ASP A 200 14.11 -6.97 26.21
C ASP A 200 14.40 -8.20 27.10
N GLU A 201 14.64 -7.96 28.38
CA GLU A 201 14.95 -9.01 29.36
C GLU A 201 13.77 -9.98 29.61
N ASP A 202 12.54 -9.56 29.33
CA ASP A 202 11.31 -10.35 29.46
C ASP A 202 10.97 -11.14 28.18
N GLY A 203 11.81 -11.02 27.16
CA GLY A 203 11.69 -11.70 25.87
C GLY A 203 10.70 -11.05 24.90
N TRP A 204 10.31 -9.79 25.13
CA TRP A 204 9.51 -9.03 24.17
C TRP A 204 10.39 -8.46 23.08
N PHE A 205 9.95 -8.65 21.84
CA PHE A 205 10.53 -8.04 20.66
C PHE A 205 9.83 -6.71 20.34
N HIS A 206 10.61 -5.65 20.31
CA HIS A 206 10.24 -4.30 19.88
C HIS A 206 10.18 -4.24 18.36
N THR A 207 8.95 -4.25 17.82
CA THR A 207 8.75 -4.27 16.35
C THR A 207 9.19 -2.98 15.66
N GLY A 208 9.27 -1.86 16.39
CA GLY A 208 9.45 -0.54 15.83
C GLY A 208 8.20 0.00 15.14
N ASP A 209 7.08 -0.73 15.15
CA ASP A 209 5.83 -0.35 14.50
C ASP A 209 4.80 0.10 15.54
N LYS A 210 4.05 1.17 15.23
CA LYS A 210 2.97 1.64 16.08
C LYS A 210 1.69 0.87 15.78
N ALA A 211 0.98 0.44 16.81
CA ALA A 211 -0.25 -0.30 16.62
C ALA A 211 -1.34 0.03 17.65
N LYS A 212 -2.55 -0.40 17.32
CA LYS A 212 -3.69 -0.50 18.23
C LYS A 212 -4.22 -1.92 18.21
N LEU A 213 -4.66 -2.40 19.37
CA LEU A 213 -5.35 -3.68 19.53
C LEU A 213 -6.83 -3.39 19.79
N GLU A 214 -7.69 -3.74 18.85
CA GLU A 214 -9.14 -3.54 18.97
C GLU A 214 -9.85 -4.83 18.55
N ASN A 215 -10.80 -5.31 19.37
CA ASN A 215 -11.61 -6.50 19.08
C ASN A 215 -10.78 -7.77 18.72
N GLY A 216 -9.59 -7.92 19.31
CA GLY A 216 -8.67 -9.04 19.01
C GLY A 216 -7.93 -8.93 17.67
N GLN A 217 -8.01 -7.79 17.00
CA GLN A 217 -7.30 -7.49 15.76
C GLN A 217 -6.24 -6.41 15.97
N VAL A 218 -5.14 -6.52 15.24
CA VAL A 218 -4.03 -5.58 15.24
C VAL A 218 -4.22 -4.57 14.11
N TYR A 219 -4.09 -3.28 14.41
CA TYR A 219 -4.11 -2.19 13.44
C TYR A 219 -2.77 -1.46 13.47
N ILE A 220 -2.00 -1.54 12.39
CA ILE A 220 -0.75 -0.79 12.27
C ILE A 220 -1.08 0.67 11.91
N THR A 221 -0.53 1.61 12.66
CA THR A 221 -0.81 3.06 12.55
C THR A 221 0.41 3.87 12.14
N GLY A 222 1.56 3.22 11.96
CA GLY A 222 2.79 3.85 11.51
C GLY A 222 4.02 3.09 12.02
N ARG A 223 5.18 3.73 11.88
CA ARG A 223 6.47 3.15 12.28
C ARG A 223 7.26 4.17 13.08
N LEU A 224 7.79 3.80 14.25
CA LEU A 224 8.45 4.70 15.19
C LEU A 224 9.59 5.51 14.54
N LYS A 225 10.41 4.85 13.72
CA LYS A 225 11.54 5.49 13.02
C LYS A 225 11.15 6.27 11.77
N GLU A 226 9.93 6.11 11.26
CA GLU A 226 9.48 6.79 10.03
C GLU A 226 8.44 7.88 10.29
N ILE A 227 8.04 8.12 11.54
CA ILE A 227 7.17 9.25 11.87
C ILE A 227 7.97 10.54 11.69
N ILE A 228 7.48 11.39 10.79
CA ILE A 228 7.99 12.73 10.62
C ILE A 228 7.57 13.55 11.84
N VAL A 229 8.53 14.15 12.52
CA VAL A 229 8.29 15.13 13.56
C VAL A 229 8.63 16.50 12.99
N LEU A 230 7.60 17.30 12.70
CA LEU A 230 7.79 18.66 12.22
C LEU A 230 8.46 19.53 13.31
N ALA A 231 9.06 20.66 12.91
CA ALA A 231 9.72 21.59 13.84
C ALA A 231 8.78 22.16 14.92
N ASN A 232 7.46 22.15 14.67
CA ASN A 232 6.43 22.53 15.64
C ASN A 232 5.99 21.38 16.58
N GLY A 233 6.59 20.19 16.47
CA GLY A 233 6.29 19.02 17.29
C GLY A 233 5.16 18.13 16.77
N GLU A 234 4.50 18.50 15.66
CA GLU A 234 3.45 17.69 15.05
C GLU A 234 4.01 16.40 14.46
N LYS A 235 3.30 15.29 14.68
CA LYS A 235 3.73 13.95 14.30
C LYS A 235 2.90 13.43 13.14
N VAL A 236 3.57 13.06 12.06
CA VAL A 236 2.91 12.64 10.83
C VAL A 236 3.48 11.30 10.38
N PRO A 237 2.64 10.25 10.26
CA PRO A 237 3.01 9.02 9.57
C PRO A 237 3.04 9.30 8.05
N PRO A 238 4.20 9.30 7.39
CA PRO A 238 4.27 9.66 5.97
C PRO A 238 3.64 8.62 5.07
N ALA A 239 3.67 7.34 5.45
CA ALA A 239 3.20 6.23 4.61
C ALA A 239 1.72 6.38 4.22
N ASP A 240 0.85 6.78 5.17
CA ASP A 240 -0.58 6.95 4.89
C ASP A 240 -0.83 8.09 3.88
N MET A 241 -0.08 9.18 4.01
CA MET A 241 -0.15 10.30 3.08
C MET A 241 0.40 9.93 1.70
N GLU A 242 1.53 9.23 1.64
CA GLU A 242 2.12 8.73 0.40
C GLU A 242 1.14 7.81 -0.34
N MET A 243 0.48 6.90 0.38
CA MET A 243 -0.55 6.03 -0.15
C MET A 243 -1.73 6.83 -0.71
N ALA A 244 -2.24 7.82 0.05
CA ALA A 244 -3.33 8.69 -0.42
C ALA A 244 -2.94 9.47 -1.69
N ILE A 245 -1.72 10.01 -1.75
CA ILE A 245 -1.20 10.71 -2.93
C ILE A 245 -1.16 9.76 -4.14
N THR A 246 -0.58 8.56 -3.99
CA THR A 246 -0.47 7.57 -5.07
C THR A 246 -1.81 6.93 -5.51
N ALA A 247 -2.92 7.24 -4.84
CA ALA A 247 -4.25 6.90 -5.33
C ALA A 247 -4.65 7.72 -6.57
N ASP A 248 -3.98 8.86 -6.81
CA ASP A 248 -4.08 9.60 -8.07
C ASP A 248 -3.26 8.92 -9.18
N PRO A 249 -3.83 8.58 -10.35
CA PRO A 249 -3.11 7.92 -11.43
C PRO A 249 -1.89 8.68 -11.95
N LEU A 250 -1.82 10.00 -11.77
CA LEU A 250 -0.66 10.80 -12.17
C LEU A 250 0.59 10.43 -11.37
N PHE A 251 0.44 10.04 -10.10
CA PHE A 251 1.57 9.78 -9.19
C PHE A 251 1.87 8.29 -9.12
N GLU A 252 2.99 7.88 -9.72
CA GLU A 252 3.44 6.50 -9.64
C GLU A 252 4.06 6.20 -8.27
N GLN A 253 4.96 7.05 -7.76
CA GLN A 253 5.57 6.90 -6.43
C GLN A 253 5.54 8.25 -5.71
N ALA A 254 5.41 8.22 -4.39
CA ALA A 254 5.46 9.41 -3.55
C ALA A 254 6.33 9.13 -2.32
N MET A 255 7.10 10.13 -1.90
CA MET A 255 7.78 10.14 -0.62
C MET A 255 7.56 11.49 0.07
N VAL A 256 6.83 11.47 1.18
CA VAL A 256 6.58 12.64 2.02
C VAL A 256 7.79 12.87 2.92
N ILE A 257 8.24 14.12 3.02
CA ILE A 257 9.40 14.51 3.82
C ILE A 257 9.04 15.73 4.66
N GLY A 258 9.84 16.01 5.68
CA GLY A 258 9.61 17.16 6.56
C GLY A 258 10.14 16.97 7.98
N ASP A 259 10.94 15.94 8.23
CA ASP A 259 11.47 15.68 9.56
C ASP A 259 12.37 16.83 10.02
N SER A 260 12.08 17.37 11.20
CA SER A 260 12.69 18.60 11.74
C SER A 260 12.59 19.82 10.82
N ARG A 261 11.60 19.87 9.92
CA ARG A 261 11.33 21.00 9.01
C ARG A 261 10.03 21.74 9.39
N PRO A 262 9.85 23.00 8.96
CA PRO A 262 8.67 23.79 9.31
C PRO A 262 7.35 23.28 8.70
N TYR A 263 7.41 22.47 7.64
CA TYR A 263 6.25 21.89 6.96
C TYR A 263 6.63 20.62 6.20
N LEU A 264 5.62 19.90 5.73
CA LEU A 264 5.81 18.72 4.89
C LEU A 264 6.00 19.11 3.42
N SER A 265 6.88 18.39 2.74
CA SER A 265 7.06 18.42 1.29
C SER A 265 6.92 17.01 0.72
N ALA A 266 6.83 16.85 -0.60
CA ALA A 266 6.78 15.53 -1.24
C ALA A 266 7.68 15.44 -2.47
N LEU A 267 8.44 14.33 -2.56
CA LEU A 267 9.07 13.90 -3.80
C LEU A 267 8.10 12.99 -4.55
N LEU A 268 7.86 13.27 -5.83
CA LEU A 268 6.82 12.62 -6.64
C LEU A 268 7.41 12.09 -7.94
N VAL A 269 7.19 10.80 -8.19
CA VAL A 269 7.45 10.19 -9.51
C VAL A 269 6.14 10.21 -10.28
N LEU A 270 6.13 10.87 -11.43
CA LEU A 270 4.95 10.92 -12.30
C LEU A 270 4.92 9.71 -13.22
N ASN A 271 3.73 9.14 -13.42
CA ASN A 271 3.56 8.06 -14.40
C ASN A 271 3.77 8.60 -15.83
N PRO A 272 4.68 8.05 -16.65
CA PRO A 272 5.01 8.60 -17.97
C PRO A 272 3.83 8.68 -18.96
N GLU A 273 2.92 7.70 -18.91
CA GLU A 273 1.74 7.67 -19.78
C GLU A 273 0.76 8.77 -19.37
N GLN A 274 0.48 8.90 -18.08
CA GLN A 274 -0.41 9.93 -17.54
C GLN A 274 0.20 11.33 -17.62
N TRP A 275 1.51 11.44 -17.46
CA TRP A 275 2.28 12.67 -17.61
C TRP A 275 2.10 13.24 -19.01
N SER A 276 2.17 12.41 -20.05
CA SER A 276 2.03 12.86 -21.44
C SER A 276 0.70 13.56 -21.69
N VAL A 277 -0.39 12.99 -21.16
CA VAL A 277 -1.74 13.56 -21.25
C VAL A 277 -1.86 14.84 -20.42
N PHE A 278 -1.36 14.80 -19.18
CA PHE A 278 -1.44 15.93 -18.24
C PHE A 278 -0.62 17.14 -18.72
N ALA A 279 0.59 16.92 -19.24
CA ALA A 279 1.45 17.96 -19.79
C ALA A 279 0.78 18.65 -20.99
N GLN A 280 0.17 17.87 -21.90
CA GLN A 280 -0.58 18.43 -23.04
C GLN A 280 -1.77 19.29 -22.60
N GLN A 281 -2.52 18.85 -21.57
CA GLN A 281 -3.63 19.63 -21.00
C GLN A 281 -3.15 20.98 -20.42
N LEU A 282 -1.95 20.99 -19.84
CA LEU A 282 -1.32 22.21 -19.32
C LEU A 282 -0.56 23.00 -20.40
N GLY A 283 -0.56 22.56 -21.66
CA GLY A 283 0.16 23.20 -22.75
C GLY A 283 1.69 23.17 -22.58
N VAL A 284 2.21 22.16 -21.90
CA VAL A 284 3.65 21.95 -21.69
C VAL A 284 4.13 20.75 -22.51
N ALA A 285 5.34 20.85 -23.06
CA ALA A 285 5.94 19.80 -23.87
C ALA A 285 6.35 18.61 -22.98
N PRO A 286 5.76 17.40 -23.16
CA PRO A 286 5.99 16.25 -22.26
C PRO A 286 7.40 15.65 -22.36
N ASP A 287 8.07 15.89 -23.49
CA ASP A 287 9.41 15.43 -23.84
C ASP A 287 10.53 16.31 -23.27
N ASN A 288 10.21 17.51 -22.78
CA ASN A 288 11.17 18.35 -22.08
C ASN A 288 11.35 17.87 -20.63
N PRO A 289 12.54 17.41 -20.21
CA PRO A 289 12.77 16.94 -18.83
C PRO A 289 12.47 17.99 -17.75
N GLU A 290 12.67 19.28 -18.06
CA GLU A 290 12.41 20.37 -17.12
C GLU A 290 10.92 20.73 -17.01
N ALA A 291 10.09 20.27 -17.96
CA ALA A 291 8.67 20.59 -17.98
C ALA A 291 7.95 20.18 -16.69
N CYS A 292 8.34 19.05 -16.10
CA CYS A 292 7.75 18.53 -14.87
C CYS A 292 7.97 19.42 -13.64
N ASN A 293 8.95 20.33 -13.69
CA ASN A 293 9.24 21.30 -12.63
C ASN A 293 8.89 22.74 -13.01
N SER A 294 8.13 22.96 -14.10
CA SER A 294 7.63 24.29 -14.47
C SER A 294 6.59 24.79 -13.45
N SER A 295 6.50 26.12 -13.25
CA SER A 295 5.58 26.72 -12.26
C SER A 295 4.12 26.31 -12.46
N ARG A 296 3.67 26.17 -13.72
CA ARG A 296 2.31 25.75 -14.05
C ARG A 296 2.03 24.30 -13.65
N VAL A 297 3.02 23.42 -13.82
CA VAL A 297 2.92 22.02 -13.41
C VAL A 297 3.00 21.91 -11.90
N TYR A 298 3.88 22.67 -11.27
CA TYR A 298 4.02 22.73 -9.81
C TYR A 298 2.68 23.06 -9.13
N GLU A 299 2.01 24.14 -9.54
CA GLU A 299 0.71 24.53 -8.98
C GLU A 299 -0.36 23.45 -9.16
N ALA A 300 -0.46 22.89 -10.37
CA ALA A 300 -1.45 21.88 -10.69
C ALA A 300 -1.20 20.56 -9.93
N VAL A 301 0.07 20.15 -9.77
CA VAL A 301 0.45 18.99 -8.97
C VAL A 301 0.12 19.21 -7.50
N LEU A 302 0.45 20.39 -6.95
CA LEU A 302 0.18 20.73 -5.56
C LEU A 302 -1.34 20.69 -5.26
N GLU A 303 -2.18 21.19 -6.18
CA GLU A 303 -3.63 21.11 -6.04
C GLU A 303 -4.14 19.65 -6.03
N ARG A 304 -3.59 18.80 -6.91
CA ARG A 304 -3.94 17.36 -6.94
C ARG A 304 -3.55 16.67 -5.65
N VAL A 305 -2.33 16.91 -5.15
CA VAL A 305 -1.85 16.39 -3.87
C VAL A 305 -2.75 16.84 -2.73
N ALA A 306 -3.07 18.14 -2.65
CA ALA A 306 -3.95 18.70 -1.62
C ALA A 306 -5.34 18.05 -1.62
N ARG A 307 -5.88 17.72 -2.81
CA ARG A 307 -7.16 17.01 -2.94
C ARG A 307 -7.09 15.59 -2.36
N GLN A 308 -6.01 14.86 -2.64
CA GLN A 308 -5.85 13.49 -2.14
C GLN A 308 -5.67 13.42 -0.62
N ILE A 309 -5.00 14.41 -0.04
CA ILE A 309 -4.76 14.45 1.41
C ILE A 309 -5.80 15.27 2.18
N SER A 310 -6.91 15.66 1.55
CA SER A 310 -7.94 16.53 2.16
C SER A 310 -8.61 15.95 3.42
N ALA A 311 -8.56 14.63 3.61
CA ALA A 311 -9.06 13.95 4.80
C ALA A 311 -8.07 13.96 5.99
N PHE A 312 -6.81 14.34 5.77
CA PHE A 312 -5.79 14.39 6.81
C PHE A 312 -5.92 15.68 7.65
N PRO A 313 -5.42 15.69 8.90
CA PRO A 313 -5.44 16.88 9.74
C PRO A 313 -4.73 18.08 9.07
N GLY A 314 -5.16 19.30 9.39
CA GLY A 314 -4.64 20.52 8.74
C GLY A 314 -3.14 20.76 8.86
N TYR A 315 -2.47 20.19 9.88
CA TYR A 315 -1.02 20.23 10.03
C TYR A 315 -0.28 19.29 9.06
N ALA A 316 -0.96 18.28 8.51
CA ALA A 316 -0.43 17.29 7.58
C ALA A 316 -0.64 17.73 6.11
N GLN A 317 -0.39 19.00 5.80
CA GLN A 317 -0.48 19.54 4.44
C GLN A 317 0.90 19.56 3.77
N ILE A 318 0.96 19.12 2.52
CA ILE A 318 2.14 19.25 1.66
C ILE A 318 2.19 20.68 1.12
N ARG A 319 3.25 21.43 1.44
CA ARG A 319 3.44 22.82 0.98
C ARG A 319 4.37 22.96 -0.21
N SER A 320 5.23 21.97 -0.44
CA SER A 320 6.15 21.98 -1.57
C SER A 320 6.32 20.59 -2.16
N VAL A 321 6.56 20.54 -3.46
CA VAL A 321 6.70 19.29 -4.21
C VAL A 321 7.88 19.37 -5.16
N HIS A 322 8.52 18.22 -5.40
CA HIS A 322 9.49 18.03 -6.47
C HIS A 322 9.06 16.84 -7.32
N CYS A 323 9.02 17.05 -8.64
CA CYS A 323 8.54 16.05 -9.59
C CYS A 323 9.69 15.49 -10.42
N GLN A 324 9.60 14.19 -10.72
CA GLN A 324 10.49 13.50 -11.64
C GLN A 324 9.72 12.46 -12.47
N LEU A 325 10.30 12.07 -13.60
CA LEU A 325 9.71 11.06 -14.49
C LEU A 325 10.37 9.68 -14.35
N GLU A 326 11.60 9.63 -13.83
CA GLU A 326 12.31 8.37 -13.62
C GLU A 326 11.85 7.71 -12.32
N PRO A 327 11.33 6.46 -12.36
CA PRO A 327 10.91 5.76 -11.17
C PRO A 327 12.10 5.31 -10.34
N TRP A 328 11.96 5.37 -9.01
CA TRP A 328 12.89 4.73 -8.10
C TRP A 328 12.79 3.22 -8.26
N SER A 329 13.93 2.53 -8.22
CA SER A 329 14.01 1.12 -8.56
C SER A 329 14.88 0.31 -7.59
N ILE A 330 14.97 -1.00 -7.83
CA ILE A 330 15.92 -1.86 -7.09
C ILE A 330 17.34 -1.67 -7.66
N GLU A 331 17.45 -1.45 -8.97
CA GLU A 331 18.72 -1.35 -9.70
C GLU A 331 19.51 -0.10 -9.34
N ASP A 332 18.84 1.04 -9.12
CA ASP A 332 19.45 2.28 -8.65
C ASP A 332 19.72 2.30 -7.13
N GLY A 333 19.38 1.21 -6.44
CA GLY A 333 19.57 1.02 -5.01
C GLY A 333 18.56 1.75 -4.10
N LEU A 334 17.56 2.44 -4.64
CA LEU A 334 16.60 3.26 -3.89
C LEU A 334 15.41 2.46 -3.34
N MET A 335 15.21 1.23 -3.82
CA MET A 335 14.19 0.30 -3.32
C MET A 335 14.80 -0.99 -2.77
N THR A 336 14.09 -1.66 -1.87
CA THR A 336 14.37 -3.03 -1.46
C THR A 336 13.87 -4.02 -2.53
N PRO A 337 14.35 -5.28 -2.57
CA PRO A 337 13.79 -6.31 -3.43
C PRO A 337 12.29 -6.56 -3.24
N THR A 338 11.75 -6.20 -2.08
CA THR A 338 10.32 -6.23 -1.74
C THR A 338 9.56 -4.95 -2.13
N LEU A 339 10.18 -4.06 -2.91
CA LEU A 339 9.63 -2.80 -3.41
C LEU A 339 9.29 -1.77 -2.33
N LYS A 340 9.96 -1.80 -1.17
CA LYS A 340 9.91 -0.69 -0.19
C LYS A 340 10.93 0.38 -0.53
N LEU A 341 10.59 1.65 -0.31
CA LEU A 341 11.53 2.77 -0.45
C LEU A 341 12.60 2.73 0.65
N LYS A 342 13.85 2.97 0.27
CA LYS A 342 14.94 3.27 1.20
C LYS A 342 15.02 4.78 1.39
N ARG A 343 14.19 5.32 2.28
CA ARG A 343 14.00 6.78 2.48
C ARG A 343 15.31 7.54 2.60
N ASP A 344 16.25 7.05 3.42
CA ASP A 344 17.55 7.69 3.62
C ASP A 344 18.33 7.83 2.31
N LYS A 345 18.30 6.79 1.45
CA LYS A 345 18.98 6.81 0.15
C LYS A 345 18.31 7.72 -0.86
N VAL A 346 16.99 7.82 -0.80
CA VAL A 346 16.25 8.81 -1.60
C VAL A 346 16.61 10.22 -1.10
N CYS A 347 16.59 10.48 0.20
CA CYS A 347 16.97 11.78 0.77
C CYS A 347 18.42 12.16 0.43
N GLU A 348 19.37 11.23 0.49
CA GLU A 348 20.76 11.45 0.06
C GLU A 348 20.84 11.84 -1.42
N ARG A 349 20.11 11.14 -2.30
CA ARG A 349 20.13 11.38 -3.75
C ARG A 349 19.51 12.73 -4.13
N TYR A 350 18.44 13.11 -3.45
CA TYR A 350 17.67 14.32 -3.74
C TYR A 350 17.98 15.47 -2.77
N ALA A 351 19.13 15.44 -2.09
CA ALA A 351 19.46 16.38 -1.03
C ALA A 351 19.39 17.85 -1.52
N GLU A 352 19.88 18.15 -2.72
CA GLU A 352 19.85 19.52 -3.27
C GLU A 352 18.42 20.01 -3.53
N GLN A 353 17.58 19.15 -4.10
CA GLN A 353 16.17 19.46 -4.37
C GLN A 353 15.39 19.60 -3.07
N ILE A 354 15.71 18.77 -2.07
CA ILE A 354 15.15 18.86 -0.72
C ILE A 354 15.50 20.20 -0.09
N GLU A 355 16.77 20.60 -0.08
CA GLU A 355 17.14 21.90 0.47
C GLU A 355 16.52 23.06 -0.32
N ALA A 356 16.39 22.95 -1.64
CA ALA A 356 15.71 23.97 -2.45
C ALA A 356 14.24 24.15 -2.04
N MET A 357 13.53 23.08 -1.67
CA MET A 357 12.14 23.16 -1.22
C MET A 357 11.95 23.91 0.10
N TYR A 358 13.01 24.10 0.90
CA TYR A 358 12.99 24.80 2.19
C TYR A 358 13.77 26.12 2.20
N ARG A 359 14.35 26.53 1.05
CA ARG A 359 15.29 27.67 0.98
C ARG A 359 14.63 29.03 1.20
N ASP A 360 13.34 29.14 0.89
CA ASP A 360 12.57 30.39 0.97
C ASP A 360 11.85 30.58 2.32
N HIS A 361 12.28 29.83 3.35
CA HIS A 361 11.62 29.82 4.66
C HIS A 361 12.55 30.03 5.85
#